data_AF-A0A7E5W8Q0-F1
#
_entry.id   AF-A0A7E5W8Q0-F1
#
_cell.length_a   1.000
_cell.length_b   1.000
_cell.length_c   1.000
_cell.angle_alpha   90.00
_cell.angle_beta   90.00
_cell.angle_gamma   90.00
#
_symmetry.space_group_name_H-M   'P 1'
#
loop_
_entity.id
_entity.type
_entity.pdbx_description
1 polymer ?
#
loop_
_entity_poly.entity_id
_entity_poly.type
_entity_poly.pdbx_seq_one_letter_code
_entity_poly.pdbx_strand_id
1 'polypeptide(L)'
;MSWPISGTAANVARHQPAARNIIYKCKICHAEMNAVLNAKGADLKGCTLYLNMYPCVECSKIITQSGITTIVYLLDEKADQWVQKPKYKKAREFDAELETKGLIKIRKYKAKKTRPSIQINFI
;
A
#
# COMPACT_ATOMS: atom_id res chain seq x y z
N MET A 1 -8.14 16.83 41.26
CA MET A 1 -8.49 15.90 40.19
C MET A 1 -8.81 16.71 38.95
N SER A 2 -7.91 16.73 37.95
CA SER A 2 -8.14 17.41 36.68
C SER A 2 -7.14 16.88 35.65
N TRP A 3 -7.63 16.21 34.62
CA TRP A 3 -6.86 15.78 33.45
C TRP A 3 -6.48 16.99 32.59
N PRO A 4 -5.22 17.11 32.14
CA PRO A 4 -4.89 18.02 31.04
C PRO A 4 -5.01 17.27 29.71
N ILE A 5 -6.12 17.49 29.00
CA ILE A 5 -6.28 17.17 27.57
C ILE A 5 -6.13 18.46 26.78
N SER A 6 -4.91 18.77 26.33
CA SER A 6 -4.64 19.55 25.10
C SER A 6 -3.15 19.83 24.97
N GLY A 7 -2.49 19.17 24.03
CA GLY A 7 -1.07 19.40 23.75
C GLY A 7 -0.52 18.49 22.67
N THR A 8 -1.29 18.35 21.59
CA THR A 8 -1.03 17.54 20.40
C THR A 8 0.43 17.66 19.93
N ALA A 9 1.03 16.53 19.55
CA ALA A 9 2.40 16.35 19.04
C ALA A 9 2.85 17.28 17.88
N ALA A 10 2.02 18.24 17.47
CA ALA A 10 2.30 19.24 16.44
C ALA A 10 3.37 20.27 16.85
N ASN A 11 3.58 20.53 18.15
CA ASN A 11 4.44 21.63 18.59
C ASN A 11 5.95 21.36 18.59
N VAL A 12 6.40 20.10 18.52
CA VAL A 12 7.84 19.76 18.51
C VAL A 12 8.47 19.94 17.12
N ALA A 13 7.68 20.06 16.05
CA ALA A 13 8.18 20.07 14.67
C ALA A 13 8.72 21.44 14.18
N ARG A 14 8.63 22.52 14.97
CA ARG A 14 8.87 23.89 14.46
C ARG A 14 10.32 24.40 14.55
N HIS A 15 11.24 23.75 15.26
CA HIS A 15 12.52 24.38 15.63
C HIS A 15 13.84 23.79 15.10
N GLN A 16 13.87 22.92 14.06
CA GLN A 16 15.15 22.49 13.46
C GLN A 16 15.08 22.41 11.92
N PRO A 17 15.72 23.32 11.15
CA PRO A 17 15.61 23.33 9.69
C PRO A 17 16.41 22.23 8.96
N ALA A 18 17.40 21.61 9.60
CA ALA A 18 18.32 20.67 8.95
C ALA A 18 17.96 19.16 9.16
N ALA A 19 17.06 18.84 10.08
CA ALA A 19 16.63 17.46 10.36
C ALA A 19 15.34 17.04 9.63
N ARG A 20 14.80 17.92 8.76
CA ARG A 20 13.53 17.71 8.05
C ARG A 20 13.56 16.54 7.05
N ASN A 21 14.74 16.08 6.63
CA ASN A 21 14.86 15.00 5.64
C ASN A 21 15.18 13.61 6.21
N ILE A 22 15.34 13.49 7.53
CA ILE A 22 15.74 12.21 8.16
C ILE A 22 14.62 11.64 9.05
N ILE A 23 13.78 12.49 9.66
CA ILE A 23 12.79 12.05 10.65
C ILE A 23 11.40 11.75 10.02
N TYR A 24 11.04 12.38 8.90
CA TYR A 24 9.71 12.23 8.27
C TYR A 24 9.65 11.19 7.15
N LYS A 25 10.78 10.58 6.78
CA LYS A 25 10.83 9.59 5.69
C LYS A 25 10.27 8.21 6.08
N CYS A 26 9.97 7.99 7.37
CA CYS A 26 9.77 6.65 7.92
C CYS A 26 8.58 6.54 8.91
N LYS A 27 7.38 7.03 8.56
CA LYS A 27 6.21 6.86 9.44
C LYS A 27 4.90 6.40 8.79
N ILE A 28 4.90 6.03 7.51
CA ILE A 28 3.68 5.56 6.85
C ILE A 28 3.92 4.18 6.26
N CYS A 29 3.27 3.18 6.85
CA CYS A 29 3.17 1.84 6.27
C CYS A 29 2.23 1.91 5.07
N HIS A 30 2.64 1.27 3.98
CA HIS A 30 1.81 1.12 2.80
C HIS A 30 0.58 0.24 3.11
N ALA A 31 -0.50 0.42 2.34
CA ALA A 31 -1.74 -0.34 2.52
C ALA A 31 -1.51 -1.85 2.36
N GLU A 32 -0.61 -2.24 1.45
CA GLU A 32 -0.18 -3.62 1.19
C GLU A 32 0.37 -4.28 2.45
N MET A 33 1.30 -3.60 3.12
CA MET A 33 1.94 -4.11 4.32
C MET A 33 0.95 -4.18 5.48
N ASN A 34 0.08 -3.19 5.61
CA ASN A 34 -0.99 -3.22 6.62
C ASN A 34 -1.97 -4.39 6.37
N ALA A 35 -2.29 -4.71 5.11
CA ALA A 35 -3.16 -5.83 4.78
C ALA A 35 -2.55 -7.17 5.20
N VAL A 36 -1.27 -7.40 4.90
CA VAL A 36 -0.55 -8.63 5.30
C VAL A 36 -0.42 -8.74 6.82
N LEU A 37 -0.07 -7.64 7.51
CA LEU A 37 0.09 -7.63 8.97
C LEU A 37 -1.25 -7.88 9.69
N ASN A 38 -2.35 -7.36 9.17
CA ASN A 38 -3.69 -7.53 9.75
C ASN A 38 -4.31 -8.91 9.48
N ALA A 39 -3.64 -9.78 8.72
CA ALA A 39 -4.09 -11.16 8.53
C ALA A 39 -3.99 -12.01 9.81
N LYS A 40 -3.36 -11.50 10.89
CA LYS A 40 -3.31 -12.13 12.24
C LYS A 40 -2.90 -13.61 12.22
N GLY A 41 -1.98 -13.98 11.33
CA GLY A 41 -1.48 -15.36 11.22
C GLY A 41 -2.35 -16.30 10.39
N ALA A 42 -3.36 -15.80 9.70
CA ALA A 42 -4.06 -16.57 8.67
C ALA A 42 -3.08 -16.98 7.54
N ASP A 43 -3.30 -18.15 6.95
CA ASP A 43 -2.52 -18.58 5.79
C ASP A 43 -2.93 -17.75 4.57
N LEU A 44 -1.98 -16.97 4.04
CA LEU A 44 -2.16 -16.10 2.88
C LEU A 44 -1.74 -16.78 1.57
N LYS A 45 -1.37 -18.07 1.62
CA LYS A 45 -1.00 -18.86 0.45
C LYS A 45 -2.16 -18.96 -0.53
N GLY A 46 -1.92 -18.57 -1.78
CA GLY A 46 -2.93 -18.64 -2.83
C GLY A 46 -3.98 -17.50 -2.79
N CYS A 47 -3.86 -16.56 -1.86
CA CYS A 47 -4.79 -15.44 -1.77
C CYS A 47 -4.62 -14.46 -2.94
N THR A 48 -5.67 -13.66 -3.17
CA THR A 48 -5.67 -12.57 -4.15
C THR A 48 -5.71 -11.23 -3.43
N LEU A 49 -4.74 -10.37 -3.72
CA LEU A 49 -4.65 -9.01 -3.18
C LEU A 49 -5.18 -7.99 -4.18
N TYR A 50 -6.15 -7.17 -3.74
CA TYR A 50 -6.72 -6.09 -4.55
C TYR A 50 -6.17 -4.75 -4.09
N LEU A 51 -5.58 -3.98 -5.01
CA LEU A 51 -4.91 -2.71 -4.71
C LEU A 51 -5.42 -1.59 -5.60
N ASN A 52 -5.38 -0.37 -5.06
CA ASN A 52 -5.71 0.82 -5.84
C ASN A 52 -4.53 1.31 -6.72
N MET A 53 -3.29 1.04 -6.28
CA MET A 53 -2.07 1.43 -6.98
C MET A 53 -1.13 0.24 -7.09
N TYR A 54 -0.15 0.35 -7.99
CA TYR A 54 0.89 -0.65 -8.13
C TYR A 54 1.79 -0.70 -6.88
N PRO A 55 2.15 -1.90 -6.36
CA PRO A 55 2.99 -2.01 -5.17
C PRO A 55 4.42 -1.54 -5.44
N CYS A 56 5.10 -1.04 -4.40
CA CYS A 56 6.53 -0.74 -4.51
C CYS A 56 7.39 -1.99 -4.33
N VAL A 57 8.71 -1.88 -4.61
CA VAL A 57 9.66 -3.02 -4.51
C VAL A 57 9.62 -3.67 -3.13
N GLU A 58 9.61 -2.88 -2.06
CA GLU A 58 9.60 -3.41 -0.70
C GLU A 58 8.30 -4.15 -0.39
N CYS A 59 7.16 -3.62 -0.85
CA CYS A 59 5.86 -4.26 -0.66
C CYS A 59 5.72 -5.54 -1.49
N SER A 60 6.22 -5.55 -2.73
CA SER A 60 6.21 -6.75 -3.58
C SER A 60 6.96 -7.91 -2.91
N LYS A 61 8.15 -7.66 -2.35
CA LYS A 61 8.91 -8.67 -1.60
C LYS A 61 8.11 -9.25 -0.43
N ILE A 62 7.41 -8.40 0.33
CA ILE A 62 6.57 -8.83 1.45
C ILE A 62 5.39 -9.66 0.96
N ILE A 63 4.73 -9.24 -0.12
CA ILE A 63 3.59 -9.95 -0.71
C ILE A 63 4.02 -11.34 -1.17
N THR A 64 5.13 -11.45 -1.93
CA THR A 64 5.66 -12.75 -2.38
C THR A 64 6.04 -13.63 -1.20
N GLN A 65 6.70 -13.08 -0.17
CA GLN A 65 7.08 -13.83 1.02
C GLN A 65 5.88 -14.31 1.84
N SER A 66 4.77 -13.57 1.81
CA SER A 66 3.53 -13.95 2.49
C SER A 66 2.77 -15.09 1.80
N GLY A 67 3.16 -15.48 0.58
CA GLY A 67 2.52 -16.56 -0.19
C GLY A 67 1.34 -16.13 -1.06
N ILE A 68 1.07 -14.83 -1.16
CA ILE A 68 0.02 -14.30 -2.04
C ILE A 68 0.43 -14.51 -3.51
N THR A 69 -0.42 -15.20 -4.27
CA THR A 69 -0.12 -15.61 -5.65
C THR A 69 -0.71 -14.67 -6.70
N THR A 70 -1.66 -13.82 -6.35
CA THR A 70 -2.35 -12.98 -7.34
C THR A 70 -2.50 -11.56 -6.85
N ILE A 71 -2.07 -10.61 -7.67
CA ILE A 71 -2.18 -9.18 -7.41
C ILE A 71 -3.07 -8.57 -8.49
N VAL A 72 -4.16 -7.95 -8.07
CA VAL A 72 -5.08 -7.23 -8.95
C VAL A 72 -4.99 -5.76 -8.58
N TYR A 73 -4.54 -4.91 -9.50
CA TYR A 73 -4.44 -3.48 -9.26
C TYR A 73 -5.38 -2.68 -10.16
N LEU A 74 -5.93 -1.60 -9.62
CA LEU A 74 -6.78 -0.66 -10.34
C LEU A 74 -5.96 0.18 -11.31
N LEU A 75 -6.48 0.29 -12.53
CA LEU A 75 -5.92 1.12 -13.59
C LEU A 75 -6.63 2.48 -13.55
N ASP A 76 -6.00 3.44 -12.89
CA ASP A 76 -6.42 4.84 -12.90
C ASP A 76 -5.44 5.67 -13.74
N GLU A 77 -5.95 6.57 -14.56
CA GLU A 77 -5.15 7.43 -15.47
C GLU A 77 -4.12 8.27 -14.69
N LYS A 78 -4.43 8.58 -13.42
CA LYS A 78 -3.50 9.25 -12.50
C LYS A 78 -2.49 8.30 -11.86
N ALA A 79 -2.83 7.03 -11.66
CA ALA A 79 -1.95 6.04 -11.04
C ALA A 79 -0.77 5.68 -11.97
N ASP A 80 -0.96 5.73 -13.28
CA ASP A 80 0.09 5.42 -14.27
C ASP A 80 1.27 6.41 -14.20
N GLN A 81 1.02 7.67 -13.82
CA GLN A 81 2.08 8.66 -13.60
C GLN A 81 3.03 8.27 -12.46
N TRP A 82 2.55 7.50 -11.48
CA TRP A 82 3.38 7.03 -10.36
C TRP A 82 4.25 5.84 -10.75
N VAL A 83 3.80 5.02 -11.70
CA VAL A 83 4.55 3.85 -12.20
C VAL A 83 5.89 4.26 -12.81
N GLN A 84 5.97 5.44 -13.43
CA GLN A 84 7.22 5.94 -14.02
C GLN A 84 8.29 6.35 -12.99
N LYS A 85 7.92 6.54 -11.71
CA LYS A 85 8.90 6.88 -10.68
C LYS A 85 9.86 5.70 -10.47
N PRO A 86 11.14 5.97 -10.17
CA PRO A 86 12.17 4.93 -10.09
C PRO A 86 11.86 3.83 -9.06
N LYS A 87 11.09 4.16 -8.01
CA LYS A 87 10.63 3.21 -6.99
C LYS A 87 9.73 2.11 -7.57
N TYR A 88 8.86 2.44 -8.53
CA TYR A 88 7.90 1.49 -9.10
C TYR A 88 8.44 0.81 -10.36
N LYS A 89 9.33 1.46 -11.11
CA LYS A 89 10.03 0.83 -12.25
C LYS A 89 10.78 -0.44 -11.82
N LYS A 90 11.57 -0.36 -10.74
CA LYS A 90 12.28 -1.52 -10.19
C LYS A 90 11.34 -2.62 -9.70
N ALA A 91 10.16 -2.25 -9.20
CA ALA A 91 9.16 -3.22 -8.76
C ALA A 91 8.65 -4.03 -9.96
N ARG A 92 8.36 -3.35 -11.08
CA ARG A 92 7.93 -4.00 -12.33
C ARG A 92 8.95 -5.00 -12.86
N GLU A 93 10.23 -4.65 -12.83
CA GLU A 93 11.31 -5.54 -13.26
C GLU A 93 11.37 -6.80 -12.39
N PHE A 94 11.33 -6.62 -11.06
CA PHE A 94 11.31 -7.74 -10.11
C PHE A 94 10.06 -8.62 -10.27
N ASP A 95 8.89 -7.99 -10.41
CA ASP A 95 7.62 -8.69 -10.56
C ASP A 95 7.53 -9.45 -11.88
N ALA A 96 8.09 -8.90 -12.96
CA ALA A 96 8.17 -9.58 -14.25
C ALA A 96 9.00 -10.87 -14.16
N GLU A 97 10.10 -10.86 -13.40
CA GLU A 97 10.90 -12.07 -13.15
C GLU A 97 10.14 -13.10 -12.31
N LEU A 98 9.32 -12.68 -11.36
CA LEU A 98 8.49 -13.59 -10.57
C LEU A 98 7.32 -14.18 -11.36
N GLU A 99 6.77 -13.40 -12.30
CA GLU A 99 5.72 -13.84 -13.21
C GLU A 99 6.24 -14.87 -14.22
N THR A 100 7.46 -14.70 -14.75
CA THR A 100 8.09 -15.72 -15.61
C THR A 100 8.39 -17.02 -14.86
N LYS A 101 8.71 -16.93 -13.57
CA LYS A 101 8.85 -18.10 -12.68
C LYS A 101 7.51 -18.73 -12.28
N GLY A 102 6.38 -18.10 -12.63
CA GLY A 102 5.03 -18.60 -12.33
C GLY A 102 4.62 -18.48 -10.85
N LEU A 103 5.36 -17.71 -10.05
CA LEU A 103 5.11 -17.56 -8.62
C LEU A 103 3.98 -16.56 -8.34
N ILE A 104 3.84 -15.54 -9.20
CA ILE A 104 2.84 -14.49 -9.06
C ILE A 104 2.08 -14.26 -10.37
N LYS A 105 0.83 -13.82 -10.26
CA LYS A 105 -0.02 -13.42 -11.38
C LYS A 105 -0.48 -11.98 -11.18
N ILE A 106 -0.14 -11.09 -12.10
CA ILE A 106 -0.51 -9.68 -12.00
C ILE A 106 -1.62 -9.36 -13.00
N ARG A 107 -2.75 -8.87 -12.51
CA ARG A 107 -3.90 -8.48 -13.33
C ARG A 107 -4.20 -7.01 -13.21
N LYS A 108 -4.49 -6.38 -14.35
CA LYS A 108 -4.94 -5.00 -14.42
C LYS A 108 -6.47 -4.97 -14.39
N TYR A 109 -7.05 -4.19 -13.49
CA TYR A 109 -8.50 -4.02 -13.39
C TYR A 109 -8.91 -2.60 -13.77
N LYS A 110 -9.79 -2.47 -14.77
CA LYS A 110 -10.37 -1.18 -15.17
C LYS A 110 -11.70 -0.98 -14.44
N ALA A 111 -11.75 0.00 -13.54
CA ALA A 111 -12.98 0.31 -12.81
C ALA A 111 -14.08 0.80 -13.74
N LYS A 112 -15.31 0.32 -13.51
CA LYS A 112 -16.51 0.96 -14.08
C LYS A 112 -16.76 2.26 -13.31
N LYS A 113 -17.18 3.34 -13.99
CA LYS A 113 -17.45 4.67 -13.40
C LYS A 113 -18.74 4.70 -12.56
N THR A 114 -19.00 3.66 -11.78
CA THR A 114 -20.13 3.55 -10.87
C THR A 114 -19.69 4.01 -9.49
N ARG A 115 -20.39 4.98 -8.90
CA ARG A 115 -20.17 5.36 -7.50
C ARG A 115 -21.03 4.45 -6.62
N PRO A 116 -20.46 3.47 -5.90
CA PRO A 116 -21.26 2.66 -4.98
C PRO A 116 -21.75 3.55 -3.84
N SER A 117 -23.07 3.62 -3.65
CA SER A 117 -23.69 4.28 -2.51
C SER A 117 -24.01 3.24 -1.45
N ILE A 118 -23.43 3.38 -0.26
CA ILE A 118 -23.83 2.60 0.91
C ILE A 118 -24.94 3.39 1.61
N GLN A 119 -26.17 2.89 1.58
CA GLN A 119 -27.26 3.46 2.36
C GLN A 119 -27.25 2.83 3.75
N ILE A 120 -27.05 3.65 4.79
CA ILE A 120 -27.13 3.22 6.18
C ILE A 120 -28.53 3.60 6.66
N ASN A 121 -29.40 2.60 6.82
CA ASN A 121 -30.71 2.81 7.40
C ASN A 121 -30.59 2.65 8.92
N PHE A 122 -30.91 3.70 9.66
CA PHE A 122 -31.03 3.64 11.12
C PHE A 122 -32.43 3.08 11.44
N ILE A 123 -32.46 1.99 12.23
CA ILE A 123 -33.67 1.37 12.78
C ILE A 123 -34.12 2.18 13.99
#